data_AF-A0A940BH95-F1
#
_entry.id   AF-A0A940BH95-F1
#
_cell.length_a   1.000
_cell.length_b   1.000
_cell.length_c   1.000
_cell.angle_alpha   90.00
_cell.angle_beta   90.00
_cell.angle_gamma   90.00
#
_symmetry.space_group_name_H-M   'P 1'
#
loop_
_entity.id
_entity.type
_entity.pdbx_description
1 polymer ?
#
loop_
_entity_poly.entity_id
_entity_poly.type
_entity_poly.pdbx_seq_one_letter_code
_entity_poly.pdbx_strand_id
1 'polypeptide(L)'
;LLLGLIKEQHFLALDELECRLHPDLYTHFISTFLTNAKESQMVFTTHMREFLSDKDMFRDDTVWFAEKSDDGATDLYSLADFGSDVLRDSTNRYNVYRAGRLGAIPRLEDLFFAN
;
A
#
# COMPACT_ATOMS: atom_id res chain seq x y z
N LEU A 1 -20.45 0.85 7.26
CA LEU A 1 -19.01 0.81 7.58
C LEU A 1 -18.42 2.22 7.68
N LEU A 2 -18.19 2.92 6.56
CA LEU A 2 -17.56 4.25 6.54
C LEU A 2 -18.20 5.29 7.49
N LEU A 3 -19.53 5.39 7.50
CA LEU A 3 -20.24 6.30 8.40
C LEU A 3 -19.95 6.04 9.88
N GLY A 4 -19.77 4.77 10.26
CA GLY A 4 -19.39 4.38 11.62
C GLY A 4 -17.99 4.88 11.94
N LEU A 5 -17.01 4.56 11.07
CA LEU A 5 -15.61 5.00 11.20
C LEU A 5 -15.45 6.51 11.39
N ILE A 6 -16.36 7.29 10.80
CA ILE A 6 -16.35 8.76 10.87
C ILE A 6 -17.00 9.28 12.15
N LYS A 7 -18.07 8.63 12.62
CA LYS A 7 -18.87 9.14 13.75
C LYS A 7 -18.36 8.71 15.12
N GLU A 8 -17.72 7.56 15.18
CA GLU A 8 -17.28 6.91 16.41
C GLU A 8 -15.85 6.45 16.24
N GLN A 9 -15.15 6.31 17.38
CA GLN A 9 -13.80 5.78 17.41
C GLN A 9 -13.81 4.29 17.09
N HIS A 10 -13.14 3.91 16.01
CA HIS A 10 -13.02 2.53 15.57
C HIS A 10 -11.61 2.21 15.07
N PHE A 11 -11.23 0.95 15.27
CA PHE A 11 -10.14 0.32 14.52
C PHE A 11 -10.74 -0.61 13.47
N LEU A 12 -10.32 -0.46 12.22
CA LEU A 12 -10.77 -1.29 11.11
C LEU A 12 -9.58 -1.91 10.39
N ALA A 13 -9.57 -3.24 10.32
CA ALA A 13 -8.66 -4.00 9.47
C ALA A 13 -9.45 -4.55 8.27
N LEU A 14 -8.94 -4.34 7.06
CA LEU A 14 -9.52 -4.84 5.81
C LEU A 14 -8.48 -5.64 5.04
N ASP A 15 -8.87 -6.79 4.51
CA ASP A 15 -8.07 -7.51 3.54
C ASP A 15 -8.55 -7.15 2.14
N GLU A 16 -7.62 -6.83 1.24
CA GLU A 16 -7.85 -6.43 -0.15
C GLU A 16 -8.95 -5.37 -0.28
N LEU A 17 -8.68 -4.14 0.18
CA LEU A 17 -9.67 -3.05 0.22
C LEU A 17 -10.38 -2.82 -1.13
N GLU A 18 -9.64 -2.97 -2.23
CA GLU A 18 -10.13 -2.79 -3.60
C GLU A 18 -10.99 -3.95 -4.11
N CYS A 19 -11.07 -5.06 -3.38
CA CYS A 19 -11.74 -6.27 -3.85
C CYS A 19 -13.20 -5.97 -4.18
N ARG A 20 -13.57 -6.16 -5.45
CA ARG A 20 -14.92 -5.94 -6.01
C ARG A 20 -15.37 -4.49 -6.09
N LEU A 21 -14.48 -3.51 -5.89
CA LEU A 21 -14.79 -2.09 -6.03
C LEU A 21 -14.13 -1.50 -7.28
N HIS A 22 -14.85 -0.59 -7.94
CA HIS A 22 -14.25 0.23 -8.99
C HIS A 22 -13.18 1.16 -8.39
N PRO A 23 -12.08 1.47 -9.11
CA PRO A 23 -11.03 2.38 -8.65
C PRO A 23 -11.47 3.66 -7.95
N ASP A 24 -12.41 4.35 -8.57
CA ASP A 24 -12.96 5.60 -8.02
C ASP A 24 -13.66 5.39 -6.67
N LEU A 25 -14.28 4.22 -6.43
CA LEU A 25 -15.04 3.96 -5.22
C LEU A 25 -14.15 3.76 -4.00
N TYR A 26 -13.10 2.93 -4.11
CA TYR A 26 -12.19 2.76 -2.97
C TYR A 26 -11.33 4.00 -2.75
N THR A 27 -10.99 4.74 -3.82
CA THR A 27 -10.27 6.03 -3.69
C THR A 27 -11.13 7.02 -2.92
N HIS A 28 -12.41 7.18 -3.31
CA HIS A 28 -13.35 8.02 -2.61
C HIS A 28 -13.58 7.58 -1.15
N PHE A 29 -13.63 6.27 -0.89
CA PHE A 29 -13.76 5.72 0.47
C PHE A 29 -12.58 6.15 1.36
N ILE A 30 -11.34 5.96 0.89
CA ILE A 30 -10.13 6.32 1.64
C ILE A 30 -10.07 7.83 1.86
N SER A 31 -10.26 8.65 0.82
CA SER A 31 -10.24 10.11 0.97
C SER A 31 -11.31 10.61 1.93
N THR A 32 -12.51 10.01 1.90
CA THR A 32 -13.59 10.37 2.82
C THR A 32 -13.24 10.00 4.26
N PHE A 33 -12.64 8.82 4.47
CA PHE A 33 -12.14 8.41 5.78
C PHE A 33 -11.07 9.39 6.30
N LEU A 34 -10.01 9.65 5.53
CA LEU A 34 -8.91 10.54 5.92
C LEU A 34 -9.36 11.97 6.21
N THR A 35 -10.41 12.45 5.52
CA THR A 35 -10.92 13.81 5.69
C THR A 35 -11.81 13.96 6.93
N ASN A 36 -12.58 12.92 7.28
CA ASN A 36 -13.68 13.06 8.25
C ASN A 36 -13.46 12.28 9.55
N ALA A 37 -12.71 11.18 9.53
CA ALA A 37 -12.41 10.42 10.72
C ALA A 37 -11.37 11.17 11.58
N LYS A 38 -11.66 11.33 12.87
CA LYS A 38 -10.77 12.05 13.80
C LYS A 38 -9.96 11.12 14.70
N GLU A 39 -10.61 10.10 15.24
CA GLU A 39 -10.02 9.21 16.26
C GLU A 39 -10.04 7.74 15.84
N SER A 40 -10.34 7.47 14.57
CA SER A 40 -10.38 6.11 14.03
C SER A 40 -9.12 5.79 13.23
N GLN A 41 -8.79 4.50 13.16
CA GLN A 41 -7.68 3.98 12.39
C GLN A 41 -8.15 2.91 11.42
N MET A 42 -7.60 2.95 10.21
CA MET A 42 -7.82 1.94 9.17
C MET A 42 -6.48 1.35 8.77
N VAL A 43 -6.40 0.02 8.78
CA VAL A 43 -5.27 -0.76 8.25
C VAL A 43 -5.83 -1.64 7.15
N PHE A 44 -5.21 -1.64 5.98
CA PHE A 44 -5.67 -2.47 4.88
C PHE A 44 -4.52 -3.02 4.04
N THR A 45 -4.75 -4.17 3.42
CA THR A 45 -3.89 -4.71 2.37
C THR A 45 -4.46 -4.33 0.99
N THR A 46 -3.59 -4.24 -0.01
CA THR A 46 -3.96 -3.91 -1.38
C THR A 46 -2.92 -4.40 -2.37
N HIS A 47 -3.36 -4.75 -3.57
CA HIS A 47 -2.53 -4.99 -4.75
C HIS A 47 -2.37 -3.72 -5.62
N MET A 48 -3.01 -2.60 -5.23
CA MET A 48 -3.03 -1.34 -5.98
C MET A 48 -1.72 -0.55 -5.85
N ARG A 49 -0.74 -0.90 -6.68
CA ARG A 49 0.59 -0.28 -6.69
C ARG A 49 0.55 1.22 -7.04
N GLU A 50 -0.47 1.64 -7.77
CA GLU A 50 -0.71 3.02 -8.19
C GLU A 50 -0.82 3.98 -7.00
N PHE A 51 -1.22 3.49 -5.81
CA PHE A 51 -1.21 4.28 -4.57
C PHE A 51 0.18 4.83 -4.19
N LEU A 52 1.25 4.17 -4.61
CA LEU A 52 2.62 4.67 -4.41
C LEU A 52 2.85 5.99 -5.15
N SER A 53 2.06 6.31 -6.18
CA SER A 53 2.17 7.60 -6.86
C SER A 53 1.52 8.77 -6.10
N ASP A 54 0.64 8.48 -5.12
CA ASP A 54 -0.16 9.48 -4.41
C ASP A 54 0.45 9.83 -3.03
N LYS A 55 1.41 10.77 -3.05
CA LYS A 55 2.11 11.25 -1.83
C LYS A 55 1.22 12.10 -0.92
N ASP A 56 0.15 12.67 -1.45
CA ASP A 56 -0.76 13.51 -0.68
C ASP A 56 -1.71 12.64 0.16
N MET A 57 -2.15 11.50 -0.39
CA MET A 57 -3.01 10.55 0.33
C MET A 57 -2.25 9.62 1.27
N PHE A 58 -1.05 9.15 0.87
CA PHE A 58 -0.27 8.19 1.66
C PHE A 58 1.10 8.75 2.02
N ARG A 59 1.33 8.98 3.32
CA ARG A 59 2.65 9.32 3.87
C ARG A 59 3.56 8.09 3.91
N ASP A 60 4.86 8.30 3.84
CA ASP A 60 5.82 7.19 3.74
C ASP A 60 5.76 6.22 4.93
N ASP A 61 5.49 6.69 6.14
CA ASP A 61 5.34 5.85 7.35
C ASP A 61 4.04 5.04 7.40
N THR A 62 3.09 5.34 6.51
CA THR A 62 1.81 4.61 6.39
C THR A 62 1.87 3.48 5.37
N VAL A 63 2.91 3.44 4.54
CA VAL A 63 3.08 2.42 3.49
C VAL A 63 4.04 1.35 3.99
N TRP A 64 3.59 0.10 3.91
CA TRP A 64 4.35 -1.08 4.30
C TRP A 64 4.35 -2.08 3.16
N PHE A 65 5.48 -2.75 2.97
CA PHE A 65 5.65 -3.80 1.97
C PHE A 65 5.68 -5.16 2.64
N ALA A 66 5.16 -6.16 1.95
CA ALA A 66 5.29 -7.57 2.30
C ALA A 66 6.10 -8.26 1.21
N GLU A 67 7.29 -8.75 1.55
CA GLU A 67 8.17 -9.48 0.64
C GLU A 67 8.33 -10.92 1.10
N LYS A 68 8.29 -11.86 0.16
CA LYS A 68 8.59 -13.27 0.43
C LYS A 68 10.09 -13.49 0.35
N SER A 69 10.70 -13.92 1.45
CA SER A 69 12.10 -14.31 1.53
C SER A 69 12.37 -15.66 0.84
N ASP A 70 13.64 -15.99 0.65
CA ASP A 70 14.06 -17.22 -0.05
C ASP A 70 13.68 -18.51 0.71
N ASP A 71 13.57 -18.45 2.04
CA ASP A 71 13.08 -19.55 2.88
C ASP A 71 11.54 -19.60 2.96
N GLY A 72 10.86 -18.69 2.26
CA GLY A 72 9.40 -18.65 2.15
C GLY A 72 8.70 -17.91 3.29
N ALA A 73 9.43 -17.31 4.23
CA ALA A 73 8.87 -16.40 5.21
C ALA A 73 8.41 -15.07 4.56
N THR A 74 7.73 -14.23 5.34
CA THR A 74 7.30 -12.89 4.91
C THR A 74 8.01 -11.85 5.75
N ASP A 75 8.77 -10.98 5.08
CA ASP A 75 9.39 -9.81 5.66
C ASP A 75 8.47 -8.60 5.45
N LEU A 76 8.19 -7.88 6.54
CA LEU A 76 7.44 -6.62 6.54
C LEU A 76 8.38 -5.45 6.86
N TYR A 77 8.35 -4.43 6.02
CA TYR A 77 9.19 -3.23 6.21
C TYR A 77 8.48 -1.97 5.71
N SER A 78 8.81 -0.81 6.30
CA SER A 78 8.15 0.45 5.99
C SER A 78 8.83 1.15 4.82
N LEU A 79 8.05 1.86 4.01
CA LEU A 79 8.59 2.78 3.02
C LEU A 79 9.41 3.92 3.68
N ALA A 80 9.08 4.30 4.91
CA ALA A 80 9.82 5.31 5.67
C ALA A 80 11.23 4.89 6.07
N ASP A 81 11.56 3.59 6.01
CA ASP A 81 12.90 3.07 6.34
C ASP A 81 13.91 3.32 5.22
N PHE A 82 13.45 3.73 4.03
CA PHE A 82 14.32 4.04 2.88
C PHE A 82 14.90 5.46 2.96
N GLY A 83 16.22 5.55 2.79
CA GLY A 83 16.93 6.82 2.76
C GLY A 83 16.70 7.64 1.49
N SER A 84 17.19 8.89 1.51
CA SER A 84 17.10 9.84 0.39
C SER A 84 17.90 9.45 -0.85
N ASP A 85 18.77 8.44 -0.73
CA ASP A 85 19.45 7.78 -1.84
C ASP A 85 18.51 6.90 -2.67
N VAL A 86 17.43 6.39 -2.07
CA VAL A 86 16.37 5.63 -2.75
C VAL A 86 15.15 6.49 -3.04
N LEU A 87 14.69 7.26 -2.06
CA LEU A 87 13.48 8.08 -2.12
C LEU A 87 13.81 9.56 -1.89
N ARG A 88 14.01 10.31 -2.97
CA ARG A 88 14.05 11.78 -2.88
C ARG A 88 12.62 12.32 -2.84
N ASP A 89 12.43 13.49 -2.26
CA ASP A 89 11.11 14.16 -2.20
C ASP A 89 10.48 14.31 -3.59
N SER A 90 11.28 14.62 -4.61
CA SER A 90 10.83 14.75 -6.00
C SER A 90 10.62 13.42 -6.73
N THR A 91 10.99 12.29 -6.14
CA THR A 91 10.89 10.98 -6.78
C THR A 91 9.47 10.43 -6.70
N ASN A 92 8.96 9.94 -7.83
CA ASN A 92 7.72 9.17 -7.89
C ASN A 92 7.97 7.76 -7.35
N ARG A 93 7.34 7.41 -6.22
CA ARG A 93 7.60 6.13 -5.51
C ARG A 93 7.16 4.92 -6.32
N TYR A 94 6.08 5.05 -7.10
CA TYR A 94 5.62 3.99 -8.01
C TYR A 94 6.70 3.64 -9.06
N ASN A 95 7.40 4.63 -9.61
CA ASN A 95 8.51 4.37 -10.54
C ASN A 95 9.70 3.67 -9.86
N VAL A 96 10.01 4.01 -8.60
CA VAL A 96 11.09 3.36 -7.83
C VAL A 96 10.72 1.91 -7.51
N TYR A 97 9.48 1.66 -7.10
CA TYR A 97 8.92 0.32 -6.94
C TYR A 97 9.04 -0.47 -8.24
N ARG A 98 8.55 0.07 -9.36
CA ARG A 98 8.64 -0.59 -10.68
C ARG A 98 10.06 -0.91 -11.12
N ALA A 99 11.04 -0.15 -10.65
CA ALA A 99 12.45 -0.36 -10.95
C ALA A 99 13.12 -1.43 -10.06
N GLY A 100 12.41 -2.09 -9.14
CA GLY A 100 13.01 -3.10 -8.25
C GLY A 100 13.62 -2.55 -6.97
N ARG A 101 13.69 -1.23 -6.82
CA ARG A 101 14.50 -0.61 -5.75
C ARG A 101 13.84 -0.62 -4.37
N LEU A 102 12.55 -0.92 -4.29
CA LEU A 102 11.81 -1.02 -3.02
C LEU A 102 11.52 -2.47 -2.61
N GLY A 103 11.98 -3.48 -3.36
CA GLY A 103 11.62 -4.88 -3.10
C GLY A 103 10.14 -5.18 -3.34
N ALA A 104 9.64 -6.24 -2.72
CA ALA A 104 8.24 -6.70 -2.79
C ALA A 104 7.66 -6.84 -4.22
N ILE A 105 8.51 -7.11 -5.21
CA ILE A 105 8.07 -7.38 -6.58
C ILE A 105 7.75 -8.87 -6.73
N PRO A 106 6.67 -9.25 -7.44
CA PRO A 106 6.39 -10.63 -7.76
C PRO A 106 7.57 -11.33 -8.44
N ARG A 107 8.00 -12.46 -7.87
CA ARG A 107 8.97 -13.37 -8.49
C ARG A 107 8.22 -14.28 -9.45
N LEU A 108 8.18 -13.89 -10.72
CA LEU A 108 7.61 -14.70 -11.78
C LEU A 108 8.68 -15.70 -12.24
N GLU A 109 8.38 -17.00 -12.16
CA GLU A 109 9.23 -18.03 -12.78
C GLU A 109 9.16 -17.92 -14.31
N ASP A 110 10.10 -18.58 -14.98
CA ASP A 110 10.13 -18.63 -16.43
C ASP A 110 8.79 -19.15 -16.99
N LEU A 111 8.24 -18.42 -17.96
CA LEU A 111 7.00 -18.78 -18.65
C LEU A 111 7.08 -20.13 -19.37
N PHE A 112 8.31 -20.64 -19.57
CA PHE A 112 8.58 -21.91 -20.22
C PHE A 112 9.15 -22.87 -19.19
N PHE A 113 8.34 -23.84 -18.78
CA PHE A 113 8.83 -24.99 -18.04
C PHE A 113 9.61 -25.90 -19.00
N ALA A 114 10.87 -26.20 -18.68
CA ALA A 114 11.64 -27.18 -19.44
C ALA A 114 10.98 -28.56 -19.30
N ASN A 115 10.70 -29.21 -20.44
CA ASN A 115 10.20 -30.59 -20.50
C ASN A 115 11.23 -31.60 -20.03
#